data_AF-X1GDM7-F1
#
_entry.id   AF-X1GDM7-F1
#
_cell.length_a   1.000
_cell.length_b   1.000
_cell.length_c   1.000
_cell.angle_alpha   90.00
_cell.angle_beta   90.00
_cell.angle_gamma   90.00
#
_symmetry.space_group_name_H-M   'P 1'
#
loop_
_entity.id
_entity.type
_entity.pdbx_description
1 polymer ?
#
loop_
_entity_poly.entity_id
_entity_poly.type
_entity_poly.pdbx_seq_one_letter_code
_entity_poly.pdbx_strand_id
1 'polypeptide(L)'
;MKSVSEFNKKIGKKGFIQDIFLAMLFLFIFAIVTYISLVVYNEYRDNTGDDFEGTDAGKQIVSDAIRVLDIWDYAFLMLFGGLLISTVVTAFFIRSHPALFVLSLIVLFVVLIMAVVFSNVFGEFETHRSIQNATDTYTIIPEIMGGFPKYIFGFFILVALAFFAKAKMEQGGL
;
A
#
# COMPACT_ATOMS: atom_id res chain seq x y z
N MET A 1 -29.75 32.30 3.28
CA MET A 1 -28.42 32.18 3.90
C MET A 1 -28.48 31.07 4.94
N LYS A 2 -27.91 29.89 4.67
CA LYS A 2 -27.79 28.83 5.68
C LYS A 2 -26.63 29.16 6.61
N SER A 3 -26.89 29.19 7.91
CA SER A 3 -25.91 29.46 8.97
C SER A 3 -24.68 28.55 8.83
N VAL A 4 -23.48 29.12 8.99
CA VAL A 4 -22.20 28.40 9.04
C VAL A 4 -22.23 27.24 10.07
N SER A 5 -23.11 27.30 11.06
CA SER A 5 -23.32 26.21 12.03
C SER A 5 -23.89 24.91 11.43
N GLU A 6 -24.60 24.96 10.30
CA GLU A 6 -25.10 23.75 9.63
C GLU A 6 -24.02 23.03 8.80
N PHE A 7 -22.99 23.75 8.35
CA PHE A 7 -21.91 23.16 7.55
C PHE A 7 -21.00 22.27 8.41
N ASN A 8 -20.75 22.66 9.66
CA ASN A 8 -19.90 21.89 10.58
C ASN A 8 -20.54 20.60 11.12
N LYS A 9 -21.85 20.40 10.97
CA LYS A 9 -22.54 19.21 11.50
C LYS A 9 -22.35 17.96 10.62
N LYS A 10 -21.74 18.07 9.43
CA LYS A 10 -21.56 16.96 8.48
C LYS A 10 -20.13 16.42 8.35
N ILE A 11 -19.14 16.97 9.07
CA ILE A 11 -17.75 16.47 9.04
C ILE A 11 -17.53 15.37 10.10
N GLY A 12 -18.60 14.70 10.53
CA GLY A 12 -18.54 13.49 11.35
C GLY A 12 -18.34 12.21 10.53
N LYS A 13 -17.55 12.24 9.45
CA LYS A 13 -17.20 11.01 8.73
C LYS A 13 -16.15 10.26 9.55
N LYS A 14 -16.62 9.42 10.45
CA LYS A 14 -15.82 8.43 11.17
C LYS A 14 -15.01 7.65 10.13
N GLY A 15 -13.70 7.49 10.35
CA GLY A 15 -12.85 6.66 9.50
C GLY A 15 -13.53 5.32 9.25
N PHE A 16 -13.73 4.98 7.99
CA PHE A 16 -14.58 3.87 7.62
C PHE A 16 -13.70 2.63 7.53
N ILE A 17 -14.11 1.52 8.13
CA ILE A 17 -13.40 0.24 8.04
C ILE A 17 -13.09 -0.15 6.59
N GLN A 18 -13.97 0.25 5.66
CA GLN A 18 -13.79 0.08 4.22
C GLN A 18 -12.52 0.74 3.67
N ASP A 19 -12.03 1.81 4.30
CA ASP A 19 -10.87 2.56 3.83
C ASP A 19 -9.60 1.68 3.88
N ILE A 20 -9.48 0.81 4.90
CA ILE A 20 -8.36 -0.14 5.01
C ILE A 20 -8.42 -1.18 3.88
N PHE A 21 -9.60 -1.74 3.62
CA PHE A 21 -9.79 -2.69 2.53
C PHE A 21 -9.50 -2.06 1.17
N LEU A 22 -9.96 -0.83 0.96
CA LEU A 22 -9.71 -0.07 -0.26
C LEU A 22 -8.22 0.24 -0.42
N ALA A 23 -7.53 0.62 0.67
CA ALA A 23 -6.10 0.87 0.65
C ALA A 23 -5.29 -0.39 0.30
N MET A 24 -5.63 -1.55 0.88
CA MET A 24 -5.00 -2.83 0.52
C MET A 24 -5.24 -3.20 -0.94
N LEU A 25 -6.49 -3.08 -1.39
CA LEU A 25 -6.85 -3.35 -2.79
C LEU A 25 -6.10 -2.41 -3.74
N PHE A 26 -6.01 -1.13 -3.39
CA PHE A 26 -5.29 -0.13 -4.16
C PHE A 26 -3.80 -0.46 -4.27
N LEU A 27 -3.15 -0.81 -3.15
CA LEU A 27 -1.76 -1.25 -3.15
C LEU A 27 -1.54 -2.50 -4.00
N PHE A 28 -2.44 -3.48 -3.89
CA PHE A 28 -2.39 -4.70 -4.68
C PHE A 28 -2.51 -4.39 -6.19
N ILE A 29 -3.51 -3.60 -6.59
CA ILE A 29 -3.69 -3.21 -8.00
C ILE A 29 -2.47 -2.41 -8.48
N PHE A 30 -1.95 -1.49 -7.67
CA PHE A 30 -0.77 -0.72 -8.02
C PHE A 30 0.44 -1.63 -8.28
N ALA A 31 0.71 -2.58 -7.39
CA ALA A 31 1.79 -3.55 -7.57
C ALA A 31 1.64 -4.31 -8.90
N ILE A 32 0.45 -4.86 -9.18
CA ILE A 32 0.18 -5.58 -10.42
C ILE A 32 0.35 -4.69 -11.67
N VAL A 33 -0.17 -3.46 -11.65
CA VAL A 33 -0.05 -2.52 -12.77
C VAL A 33 1.41 -2.16 -13.03
N THR A 34 2.21 -1.95 -11.98
CA THR A 34 3.64 -1.65 -12.09
C THR A 34 4.39 -2.81 -12.75
N TYR A 35 4.13 -4.05 -12.34
CA TYR A 35 4.71 -5.23 -12.98
C TYR A 35 4.28 -5.39 -14.44
N ILE A 36 2.99 -5.25 -14.74
CA ILE A 36 2.48 -5.31 -16.13
C ILE A 36 3.16 -4.24 -17.00
N SER A 37 3.33 -3.03 -16.47
CA SER A 37 4.01 -1.94 -17.19
C SER A 37 5.45 -2.29 -17.53
N LEU A 38 6.18 -2.94 -16.61
CA LEU A 38 7.53 -3.42 -16.85
C LEU A 38 7.58 -4.52 -17.91
N VAL A 39 6.65 -5.47 -17.87
CA VAL A 39 6.56 -6.53 -18.89
C VAL A 39 6.27 -5.95 -20.28
N VAL A 40 5.31 -5.03 -20.38
CA VAL A 40 4.99 -4.35 -21.64
C VAL A 40 6.20 -3.56 -22.15
N TYR A 41 6.94 -2.89 -21.26
CA TYR A 41 8.15 -2.16 -21.61
C TYR A 41 9.26 -3.09 -22.14
N ASN A 42 9.49 -4.22 -21.46
CA ASN A 42 10.48 -5.21 -21.88
C ASN A 42 10.12 -5.83 -23.23
N GLU A 43 8.85 -6.21 -23.44
CA GLU A 43 8.38 -6.75 -24.71
C GLU A 43 8.51 -5.72 -25.84
N TYR A 44 8.20 -4.44 -25.57
CA TYR A 44 8.41 -3.36 -26.54
C TYR A 44 9.89 -3.21 -26.89
N ARG A 45 10.78 -3.18 -25.89
CA ARG A 45 12.22 -3.06 -26.11
C ARG A 45 12.78 -4.25 -26.89
N ASP A 46 12.41 -5.47 -26.54
CA ASP A 46 12.98 -6.67 -27.16
C ASP A 46 12.54 -6.81 -28.64
N ASN A 47 11.39 -6.24 -29.02
CA ASN A 47 10.89 -6.24 -30.41
C ASN A 47 11.29 -5.00 -31.24
N THR A 48 11.68 -3.89 -30.62
CA THR A 48 11.98 -2.61 -31.31
C THR A 48 13.37 -2.03 -31.04
N GLY A 49 14.12 -2.61 -30.10
CA GLY A 49 15.30 -2.01 -29.47
C GLY A 49 16.50 -1.82 -30.40
N ASP A 50 16.66 -2.67 -31.41
CA ASP A 50 17.78 -2.59 -32.37
C ASP A 50 17.82 -1.27 -33.14
N ASP A 51 16.67 -0.62 -33.37
CA ASP A 51 16.59 0.64 -34.11
C ASP A 51 16.86 1.88 -33.23
N PHE A 52 16.60 1.80 -31.92
CA PHE A 52 16.76 2.94 -31.00
C PHE A 52 18.14 3.01 -30.35
N GLU A 53 18.74 1.87 -29.99
CA GLU A 53 20.02 1.83 -29.29
C GLU A 53 21.22 2.24 -30.17
N GLY A 54 21.03 2.33 -31.49
CA GLY A 54 22.03 2.83 -32.44
C GLY A 54 22.36 4.32 -32.29
N THR A 55 21.56 5.10 -31.56
CA THR A 55 21.75 6.54 -31.38
C THR A 55 21.99 6.91 -29.91
N ASP A 56 22.79 7.96 -29.66
CA ASP A 56 23.02 8.47 -28.30
C ASP A 56 21.71 8.92 -27.62
N ALA A 57 20.79 9.50 -28.39
CA ALA A 57 19.48 9.90 -27.91
C ALA A 57 18.63 8.69 -27.47
N GLY A 58 18.63 7.60 -28.25
CA GLY A 58 17.89 6.39 -27.88
C GLY A 58 18.45 5.70 -26.64
N LYS A 59 19.78 5.63 -26.49
CA LYS A 59 20.42 5.14 -25.25
C LYS A 59 20.01 5.96 -24.02
N GLN A 60 19.90 7.29 -24.17
CA GLN A 60 19.44 8.15 -23.09
C GLN A 60 17.98 7.85 -22.71
N ILE A 61 17.09 7.69 -23.69
CA ILE A 61 15.67 7.36 -23.45
C ILE A 61 15.53 6.01 -22.72
N VAL A 62 16.28 4.99 -23.13
CA VAL A 62 16.27 3.68 -22.46
C VAL A 62 16.76 3.79 -21.01
N SER A 63 17.84 4.54 -20.78
CA SER A 63 18.36 4.81 -19.44
C SER A 63 17.34 5.54 -18.56
N ASP A 64 16.65 6.55 -19.10
CA ASP A 64 15.64 7.31 -18.37
C ASP A 64 14.41 6.45 -18.04
N ALA A 65 14.00 5.57 -18.97
CA ALA A 65 12.90 4.64 -18.73
C ALA A 65 13.21 3.64 -17.60
N ILE A 66 14.42 3.08 -17.56
CA ILE A 66 14.87 2.20 -16.46
C ILE A 66 14.82 2.96 -15.13
N ARG A 67 15.31 4.20 -15.10
CA ARG A 67 15.27 5.03 -13.88
C ARG A 67 13.85 5.32 -13.41
N VAL A 68 12.90 5.53 -14.33
CA VAL A 68 11.49 5.71 -13.98
C VAL A 68 10.93 4.43 -13.34
N LEU A 69 11.31 3.26 -13.82
CA LEU A 69 10.91 1.98 -13.24
C LEU A 69 11.39 1.85 -11.80
N ASP A 70 12.65 2.18 -11.49
CA ASP A 70 13.16 2.17 -10.11
C ASP A 70 12.34 3.10 -9.19
N ILE A 71 11.96 4.28 -9.69
CA ILE A 71 11.13 5.24 -8.94
C ILE A 71 9.78 4.63 -8.55
N TRP A 72 9.19 3.76 -9.38
CA TRP A 72 7.92 3.11 -9.06
C TRP A 72 8.03 2.16 -7.86
N ASP A 73 9.18 1.48 -7.66
CA ASP A 73 9.42 0.62 -6.49
C ASP A 73 9.47 1.44 -5.20
N TYR A 74 10.20 2.56 -5.23
CA TYR A 74 10.27 3.49 -4.09
C TYR A 74 8.94 4.23 -3.86
N ALA A 75 8.21 4.56 -4.93
CA ALA A 75 6.89 5.15 -4.83
C ALA A 75 5.92 4.19 -4.15
N PHE A 76 6.00 2.90 -4.45
CA PHE A 76 5.22 1.88 -3.75
C PHE A 76 5.54 1.84 -2.25
N LEU A 77 6.82 1.86 -1.87
CA LEU A 77 7.23 1.93 -0.47
C LEU A 77 6.67 3.18 0.23
N MET A 78 6.77 4.33 -0.43
CA MET A 78 6.26 5.60 0.08
C MET A 78 4.73 5.55 0.25
N LEU A 79 4.01 4.98 -0.71
CA LEU A 79 2.55 4.80 -0.64
C LEU A 79 2.18 3.86 0.50
N PHE A 80 2.84 2.71 0.60
CA PHE A 80 2.60 1.74 1.65
C PHE A 80 2.87 2.35 3.03
N GLY A 81 4.07 2.86 3.28
CA GLY A 81 4.44 3.48 4.54
C GLY A 81 3.59 4.71 4.87
N GLY A 82 3.30 5.54 3.86
CA GLY A 82 2.43 6.72 4.00
C GLY A 82 1.01 6.37 4.43
N LEU A 83 0.42 5.33 3.85
CA LEU A 83 -0.91 4.83 4.24
C LEU A 83 -0.91 4.28 5.67
N LEU A 84 0.13 3.56 6.08
CA LEU A 84 0.26 3.06 7.45
C LEU A 84 0.37 4.21 8.46
N ILE A 85 1.29 5.16 8.21
CA ILE A 85 1.49 6.32 9.09
C ILE A 85 0.22 7.17 9.16
N SER A 86 -0.40 7.45 8.01
CA SER A 86 -1.67 8.18 7.95
C SER A 86 -2.74 7.49 8.78
N THR A 87 -2.86 6.17 8.69
CA THR A 87 -3.86 5.40 9.46
C THR A 87 -3.61 5.51 10.97
N VAL A 88 -2.35 5.41 11.42
CA VAL A 88 -2.00 5.58 12.84
C VAL A 88 -2.32 6.99 13.31
N VAL A 89 -1.91 8.01 12.57
CA VAL A 89 -2.20 9.42 12.90
C VAL A 89 -3.71 9.65 13.00
N THR A 90 -4.48 9.17 12.02
CA THR A 90 -5.94 9.28 12.05
C THR A 90 -6.55 8.52 13.24
N ALA A 91 -6.01 7.37 13.61
CA ALA A 91 -6.47 6.61 14.78
C ALA A 91 -6.33 7.41 16.09
N PHE A 92 -5.26 8.21 16.25
CA PHE A 92 -5.08 9.09 17.41
C PHE A 92 -6.17 10.15 17.53
N PHE A 93 -6.73 10.64 16.43
CA PHE A 93 -7.79 11.65 16.44
C PHE A 93 -9.20 11.09 16.69
N ILE A 94 -9.41 9.78 16.54
CA ILE A 94 -10.72 9.14 16.77
C ILE A 94 -10.96 8.96 18.26
N ARG A 95 -12.07 9.48 18.81
CA ARG A 95 -12.45 9.24 20.21
C ARG A 95 -12.59 7.74 20.47
N SER A 96 -11.81 7.24 21.42
CA SER A 96 -11.77 5.82 21.75
C SER A 96 -13.04 5.42 22.52
N HIS A 97 -13.73 4.39 22.06
CA HIS A 97 -14.80 3.75 22.82
C HIS A 97 -14.42 2.28 23.02
N PRO A 98 -14.53 1.70 24.24
CA PRO A 98 -14.11 0.32 24.50
C PRO A 98 -14.73 -0.71 23.54
N ALA A 99 -16.01 -0.53 23.19
CA ALA A 99 -16.67 -1.39 22.20
C ALA A 99 -16.06 -1.32 20.78
N LEU A 100 -15.52 -0.15 20.37
CA LEU A 100 -14.86 -0.01 19.06
C LEU A 100 -13.53 -0.76 19.00
N PHE A 101 -12.86 -0.96 20.14
CA PHE A 101 -11.64 -1.75 20.21
C PHE A 101 -11.90 -3.24 19.93
N VAL A 102 -12.94 -3.81 20.52
CA VAL A 102 -13.30 -5.22 20.24
C VAL A 102 -13.75 -5.38 18.79
N LEU A 103 -14.52 -4.42 18.26
CA LEU A 103 -14.92 -4.43 16.84
C LEU A 103 -13.71 -4.31 15.90
N SER A 104 -12.73 -3.46 16.23
CA SER A 104 -11.53 -3.30 15.40
C SER A 104 -10.66 -4.56 15.39
N LEU A 105 -10.61 -5.32 16.49
CA LEU A 105 -9.94 -6.64 16.51
C LEU A 105 -10.56 -7.62 15.52
N ILE A 106 -11.89 -7.70 15.46
CA ILE A 106 -12.61 -8.59 14.52
C ILE A 106 -12.34 -8.18 13.08
N VAL A 107 -12.49 -6.87 12.78
CA VAL A 107 -12.23 -6.33 11.45
C VAL A 107 -10.79 -6.62 11.02
N LEU A 108 -9.85 -6.44 11.94
CA LEU A 108 -8.45 -6.63 11.65
C LEU A 108 -8.10 -8.10 11.39
N PHE A 109 -8.74 -9.03 12.09
CA PHE A 109 -8.62 -10.45 11.80
C PHE A 109 -9.04 -10.76 10.35
N VAL A 110 -10.13 -10.15 9.87
CA VAL A 110 -10.57 -10.26 8.48
C VAL A 110 -9.54 -9.65 7.52
N VAL A 111 -8.99 -8.47 7.84
CA VAL A 111 -7.92 -7.81 7.07
C VAL A 111 -6.69 -8.72 6.95
N LEU A 112 -6.31 -9.42 8.02
CA LEU A 112 -5.17 -10.34 8.01
C LEU A 112 -5.41 -11.53 7.07
N ILE A 113 -6.61 -12.11 7.07
CA ILE A 113 -6.98 -13.17 6.11
C ILE A 113 -6.87 -12.64 4.68
N MET A 114 -7.40 -11.45 4.41
CA MET A 114 -7.29 -10.82 3.09
C MET A 114 -5.83 -10.56 2.68
N ALA A 115 -4.98 -10.17 3.62
CA ALA A 115 -3.56 -9.97 3.35
C ALA A 115 -2.87 -11.28 2.93
N VAL A 116 -3.24 -12.41 3.53
CA VAL A 116 -2.75 -13.75 3.13
C VAL A 116 -3.23 -14.09 1.72
N VAL A 117 -4.50 -13.85 1.41
CA VAL A 117 -5.03 -14.09 0.06
C VAL A 117 -4.27 -13.24 -0.97
N PHE A 118 -4.07 -11.95 -0.74
CA PHE A 118 -3.33 -11.08 -1.65
C PHE A 118 -1.86 -11.49 -1.81
N SER A 119 -1.19 -11.88 -0.72
CA SER A 119 0.17 -12.38 -0.77
C SER A 119 0.29 -13.67 -1.59
N ASN A 120 -0.64 -14.62 -1.41
CA ASN A 120 -0.67 -15.85 -2.20
C ASN A 120 -0.93 -15.60 -3.68
N VAL A 121 -1.93 -14.77 -4.00
CA VAL A 121 -2.25 -14.42 -5.40
C VAL A 121 -1.08 -13.69 -6.06
N PHE A 122 -0.43 -12.79 -5.32
CA PHE A 122 0.75 -12.11 -5.81
C PHE A 122 1.92 -13.08 -6.04
N GLY A 123 2.15 -14.02 -5.13
CA GLY A 123 3.15 -15.07 -5.31
C GLY A 123 2.88 -15.93 -6.56
N GLU A 124 1.62 -16.33 -6.80
CA GLU A 124 1.24 -17.03 -8.04
C GLU A 124 1.52 -16.17 -9.28
N PHE A 125 1.22 -14.87 -9.23
CA PHE A 125 1.49 -13.93 -10.31
C PHE A 125 2.99 -13.82 -10.64
N GLU A 126 3.86 -13.75 -9.63
CA GLU A 126 5.31 -13.70 -9.81
C GLU A 126 5.89 -14.98 -10.41
N THR A 127 5.29 -16.14 -10.14
CA THR A 127 5.74 -17.39 -10.74
C THR A 127 5.46 -17.48 -12.24
N HIS A 128 4.66 -16.59 -12.81
CA HIS A 128 4.33 -16.63 -14.22
C HIS A 128 5.54 -16.22 -15.08
N ARG A 129 5.85 -17.00 -16.12
CA ARG A 129 7.11 -16.88 -16.89
C ARG A 129 7.36 -15.48 -17.44
N SER A 130 6.31 -14.79 -17.91
CA SER A 130 6.41 -13.43 -18.44
C SER A 130 6.73 -12.38 -17.37
N ILE A 131 6.44 -12.68 -16.10
CA ILE A 131 6.65 -11.80 -14.95
C ILE A 131 7.99 -12.08 -14.25
N GLN A 132 8.53 -13.30 -14.31
CA GLN A 132 9.79 -13.66 -13.65
C GLN A 132 10.98 -12.78 -14.07
N ASN A 133 11.04 -12.34 -15.33
CA ASN A 133 12.11 -11.42 -15.76
C ASN A 133 11.96 -10.02 -15.15
N ALA A 134 10.75 -9.64 -14.74
CA ALA A 134 10.45 -8.36 -14.09
C ALA A 134 10.72 -8.40 -12.57
N THR A 135 10.61 -9.56 -11.92
CA THR A 135 10.87 -9.71 -10.48
C THR A 135 12.31 -9.44 -10.09
N ASP A 136 13.26 -9.60 -11.03
CA ASP A 136 14.67 -9.27 -10.77
C ASP A 136 14.95 -7.75 -10.77
N THR A 137 14.03 -6.95 -11.31
CA THR A 137 14.16 -5.48 -11.37
C THR A 137 13.63 -4.84 -10.09
N TYR A 138 12.51 -5.32 -9.57
CA TYR A 138 11.89 -4.79 -8.36
C TYR A 138 12.41 -5.52 -7.12
N THR A 139 12.77 -4.77 -6.07
CA THR A 139 13.23 -5.35 -4.80
C THR A 139 12.20 -5.14 -3.69
N ILE A 140 11.49 -4.01 -3.67
CA ILE A 140 10.65 -3.63 -2.54
C ILE A 140 9.23 -4.17 -2.68
N ILE A 141 8.60 -4.03 -3.85
CA ILE A 141 7.27 -4.59 -4.10
C ILE A 141 7.21 -6.10 -3.79
N PRO A 142 8.10 -6.96 -4.31
CA PRO A 142 8.05 -8.40 -4.02
C PRO A 142 8.19 -8.70 -2.53
N GLU A 143 9.12 -8.02 -1.85
CA GLU A 143 9.36 -8.20 -0.42
C GLU A 143 8.10 -7.82 0.40
N ILE A 144 7.47 -6.67 0.09
CA ILE A 144 6.28 -6.21 0.82
C ILE A 144 5.06 -7.07 0.50
N MET A 145 4.83 -7.41 -0.76
CA MET A 145 3.63 -8.15 -1.18
C MET A 145 3.73 -9.65 -0.82
N GLY A 146 4.91 -10.25 -0.97
CA GLY A 146 5.20 -11.60 -0.47
C GLY A 146 5.14 -11.67 1.06
N GLY A 147 5.61 -10.64 1.75
CA GLY A 147 5.53 -10.51 3.21
C GLY A 147 4.25 -9.84 3.74
N PHE A 148 3.24 -9.58 2.90
CA PHE A 148 2.15 -8.67 3.25
C PHE A 148 1.43 -9.00 4.57
N PRO A 149 1.13 -10.28 4.90
CA PRO A 149 0.51 -10.64 6.17
C PRO A 149 1.38 -10.25 7.37
N LYS A 150 2.70 -10.41 7.26
CA LYS A 150 3.66 -10.07 8.32
C LYS A 150 3.66 -8.57 8.59
N TYR A 151 3.65 -7.73 7.55
CA TYR A 151 3.63 -6.28 7.72
C TYR A 151 2.30 -5.79 8.28
N ILE A 152 1.16 -6.31 7.79
CA ILE A 152 -0.17 -5.98 8.32
C ILE A 152 -0.30 -6.42 9.79
N PHE A 153 0.27 -7.57 10.17
CA PHE A 153 0.30 -8.01 11.56
C PHE A 153 1.23 -7.16 12.44
N GLY A 154 2.40 -6.76 11.95
CA GLY A 154 3.26 -5.82 12.67
C GLY A 154 2.57 -4.46 12.88
N PHE A 155 1.89 -3.97 11.85
CA PHE A 155 1.08 -2.76 11.91
C PHE A 155 -0.07 -2.88 12.92
N PHE A 156 -0.72 -4.03 12.99
CA PHE A 156 -1.74 -4.32 14.00
C PHE A 156 -1.23 -4.11 15.42
N ILE A 157 -0.07 -4.69 15.74
CA ILE A 157 0.55 -4.54 17.07
C ILE A 157 0.77 -3.06 17.37
N LEU A 158 1.28 -2.28 16.41
CA LEU A 158 1.50 -0.84 16.58
C LEU A 158 0.19 -0.07 16.85
N VAL A 159 -0.87 -0.36 16.10
CA VAL A 159 -2.19 0.27 16.31
C VAL A 159 -2.78 -0.12 17.67
N ALA A 160 -2.66 -1.39 18.08
CA ALA A 160 -3.12 -1.85 19.38
C ALA A 160 -2.36 -1.15 20.54
N LEU A 161 -1.03 -1.01 20.42
CA LEU A 161 -0.21 -0.27 21.38
C LEU A 161 -0.60 1.22 21.43
N ALA A 162 -0.87 1.85 20.28
CA ALA A 162 -1.31 3.23 20.21
C ALA A 162 -2.66 3.44 20.92
N PHE A 163 -3.64 2.54 20.70
CA PHE A 163 -4.91 2.58 21.41
C PHE A 163 -4.76 2.37 22.91
N PHE A 164 -3.89 1.44 23.33
CA PHE A 164 -3.63 1.18 24.75
C PHE A 164 -2.97 2.39 25.43
N ALA A 165 -1.95 2.98 24.80
CA ALA A 165 -1.28 4.18 25.29
C ALA A 165 -2.28 5.34 25.44
N LYS A 166 -3.13 5.55 24.43
CA LYS A 166 -4.18 6.58 24.47
C LYS A 166 -5.19 6.33 25.58
N ALA A 167 -5.69 5.10 25.74
CA ALA A 167 -6.66 4.77 26.79
C ALA A 167 -6.12 5.04 28.19
N LYS A 168 -4.82 4.78 28.42
CA LYS A 168 -4.15 5.10 29.69
C LYS A 168 -4.08 6.61 29.96
N MET A 169 -3.82 7.43 28.93
CA MET A 169 -3.79 8.90 29.07
C MET A 169 -5.17 9.46 29.41
N GLU A 170 -6.25 8.92 28.82
CA GLU A 170 -7.62 9.37 29.08
C GLU A 170 -8.10 9.04 30.51
N GLN A 171 -7.57 8.00 31.15
CA GLN A 171 -7.92 7.59 32.52
C GLN A 171 -7.17 8.38 33.62
N GLY A 172 -6.49 9.47 33.27
CA GLY A 172 -5.71 10.25 34.23
C GLY A 172 -4.41 9.54 34.67
N GLY A 173 -3.87 8.67 33.81
CA GLY A 173 -2.59 8.00 34.02
C GLY A 173 -1.38 8.91 33.81
N LEU A 174 -1.37 10.07 34.47
CA LEU A 174 -0.25 10.92 34.89
C LEU A 174 -0.76 11.93 35.94
#